data_AF-A0A368B0D6-F1
#
_entry.id   AF-A0A368B0D6-F1
#
_cell.length_a   1.000
_cell.length_b   1.000
_cell.length_c   1.000
_cell.angle_alpha   90.00
_cell.angle_beta   90.00
_cell.angle_gamma   90.00
#
_symmetry.space_group_name_H-M   'P 1'
#
loop_
_entity.id
_entity.type
_entity.pdbx_description
1 polymer ?
#
loop_
_entity_poly.entity_id
_entity_poly.type
_entity_poly.pdbx_seq_one_letter_code
_entity_poly.pdbx_strand_id
1 'polypeptide(L)'
;MDMKTDGYVKRYKRLDKAQSQKQFDHLIELFESNKLIAIDEINEMKTIVTKKGILTKRGEALLDWIQSELIDRSFMVMTRLKYQDTLKLLPHSVVNKRLQRIDQFVDSVMKSLAPLKQEKLILERFQNHTHKLEPFKI
;
A
#
# COMPACT_ATOMS: atom_id res chain seq x y z
N MET A 1 10.08 -4.86 -8.82
CA MET A 1 10.58 -4.55 -7.46
C MET A 1 11.01 -5.85 -6.81
N ASP A 2 12.23 -5.94 -6.31
CA ASP A 2 12.73 -7.21 -5.75
C ASP A 2 12.30 -7.35 -4.28
N MET A 3 11.42 -8.33 -4.03
CA MET A 3 10.95 -8.75 -2.71
C MET A 3 11.55 -10.13 -2.41
N LYS A 4 12.08 -10.32 -1.19
CA LYS A 4 12.43 -11.66 -0.70
C LYS A 4 11.43 -12.07 0.36
N THR A 5 10.96 -13.31 0.28
CA THR A 5 10.11 -13.92 1.29
C THR A 5 10.98 -14.78 2.20
N ASP A 6 10.89 -14.58 3.51
CA ASP A 6 11.50 -15.42 4.55
C ASP A 6 10.36 -15.96 5.43
N GLY A 7 9.88 -17.17 5.11
CA GLY A 7 8.62 -17.68 5.65
C GLY A 7 7.42 -16.79 5.30
N TYR A 8 6.65 -16.35 6.31
CA TYR A 8 5.50 -15.45 6.15
C TYR A 8 5.87 -13.95 6.11
N VAL A 9 7.15 -13.61 6.31
CA VAL A 9 7.62 -12.22 6.38
C VAL A 9 8.06 -11.75 5.00
N LYS A 10 7.45 -10.68 4.51
CA LYS A 10 7.88 -9.99 3.29
C LYS A 10 9.03 -9.05 3.66
N ARG A 11 10.25 -9.36 3.19
CA ARG A 11 11.44 -8.53 3.38
C ARG A 11 11.80 -7.82 2.08
N TYR A 12 11.79 -6.50 2.12
CA TYR A 12 12.14 -5.70 0.96
C TYR A 12 13.65 -5.48 0.88
N LYS A 13 14.22 -5.66 -0.31
CA LYS A 13 15.66 -5.46 -0.52
C LYS A 13 16.01 -3.98 -0.32
N ARG A 14 17.14 -3.74 0.36
CA ARG A 14 17.80 -2.42 0.43
C ARG A 14 18.19 -1.96 -0.96
N LEU A 15 18.05 -0.68 -1.22
CA LEU A 15 18.45 -0.04 -2.48
C LEU A 15 19.19 1.25 -2.14
N ASP A 16 20.52 1.18 -2.14
CA ASP A 16 21.42 2.33 -1.91
C ASP A 16 21.56 3.18 -3.20
N LYS A 17 20.47 3.32 -3.96
CA LYS A 17 20.38 4.15 -5.17
C LYS A 17 19.08 4.91 -5.16
N ALA A 18 19.17 6.22 -5.39
CA ALA A 18 18.01 7.09 -5.53
C ALA A 18 17.21 6.75 -6.80
N GLN A 19 15.88 6.77 -6.69
CA GLN A 19 15.01 6.71 -7.87
C GLN A 19 14.98 8.08 -8.57
N SER A 20 15.08 8.08 -9.89
CA SER A 20 14.86 9.29 -10.70
C SER A 20 13.41 9.76 -10.61
N GLN A 21 13.13 10.99 -11.03
CA GLN A 21 11.77 11.52 -11.05
C GLN A 21 10.85 10.67 -11.95
N LYS A 22 11.32 10.33 -13.16
CA LYS A 22 10.58 9.46 -14.09
C LYS A 22 10.26 8.08 -13.49
N GLN A 23 11.17 7.50 -12.72
CA GLN A 23 10.92 6.23 -12.04
C GLN A 23 9.87 6.36 -10.94
N PHE A 24 9.89 7.47 -10.21
CA PHE A 24 8.90 7.75 -9.17
C PHE A 24 7.51 8.01 -9.75
N ASP A 25 7.41 8.81 -10.81
CA ASP A 25 6.15 9.05 -11.52
C ASP A 25 5.61 7.72 -12.10
N HIS A 26 6.53 6.93 -12.67
CA HIS A 26 6.42 5.51 -12.99
C HIS A 26 5.54 4.72 -12.02
N LEU A 27 6.00 4.75 -10.79
CA LEU A 27 5.46 4.00 -9.69
C LEU A 27 4.09 4.53 -9.24
N ILE A 28 3.92 5.85 -9.21
CA ILE A 28 2.63 6.46 -8.84
C ILE A 28 1.56 6.11 -9.90
N GLU A 29 1.89 6.15 -11.19
CA GLU A 29 0.96 5.75 -12.25
C GLU A 29 0.51 4.29 -12.11
N LEU A 30 1.43 3.40 -11.76
CA LEU A 30 1.10 2.00 -11.47
C LEU A 30 0.15 1.87 -10.27
N PHE A 31 0.41 2.60 -9.19
CA PHE A 31 -0.46 2.62 -8.01
C PHE A 31 -1.85 3.15 -8.32
N GLU A 32 -1.96 4.22 -9.11
CA GLU A 32 -3.24 4.76 -9.54
C GLU A 32 -4.00 3.78 -10.44
N SER A 33 -3.32 3.10 -11.35
CA SER A 33 -3.92 2.07 -12.21
C SER A 33 -4.46 0.89 -11.39
N ASN A 34 -3.69 0.43 -10.41
CA ASN A 34 -4.12 -0.63 -9.50
C ASN A 34 -5.30 -0.19 -8.63
N LYS A 35 -5.35 1.08 -8.21
CA LYS A 35 -6.50 1.63 -7.47
C LYS A 35 -7.77 1.59 -8.31
N LEU A 36 -7.70 1.90 -9.60
CA LEU A 36 -8.87 1.82 -10.49
C LEU A 36 -9.42 0.39 -10.57
N ILE A 37 -8.55 -0.62 -10.66
CA ILE A 37 -8.97 -2.04 -10.63
C ILE A 37 -9.71 -2.38 -9.33
N ALA A 38 -9.20 -1.90 -8.19
CA ALA A 38 -9.89 -2.11 -6.91
C ALA A 38 -11.25 -1.41 -6.86
N ILE A 39 -11.37 -0.20 -7.40
CA ILE A 39 -12.64 0.55 -7.45
C ILE A 39 -13.68 -0.21 -8.28
N ASP A 40 -13.29 -0.73 -9.44
CA ASP A 40 -14.18 -1.50 -10.31
C ASP A 40 -14.71 -2.74 -9.59
N GLU A 41 -13.83 -3.47 -8.90
CA GLU A 41 -14.18 -4.65 -8.11
C GLU A 41 -15.10 -4.31 -6.91
N ILE A 42 -14.87 -3.19 -6.23
CA ILE A 42 -15.74 -2.67 -5.16
C ILE A 42 -17.14 -2.40 -5.70
N ASN A 43 -17.22 -1.73 -6.85
CA ASN A 43 -18.48 -1.38 -7.50
C ASN A 43 -19.24 -2.63 -7.95
N GLU A 44 -18.55 -3.66 -8.43
CA GLU A 44 -19.17 -4.91 -8.86
C GLU A 44 -19.77 -5.70 -7.68
N MET A 45 -19.04 -5.81 -6.56
CA MET A 45 -19.44 -6.67 -5.46
C MET A 45 -20.67 -6.19 -4.69
N LYS A 46 -20.94 -4.87 -4.64
CA LYS A 46 -22.01 -4.20 -3.87
C LYS A 46 -21.96 -4.38 -2.33
N THR A 47 -21.48 -5.52 -1.83
CA THR A 47 -21.19 -5.81 -0.42
C THR A 47 -20.04 -6.80 -0.32
N ILE A 48 -19.21 -6.66 0.73
CA ILE A 48 -18.13 -7.59 1.04
C ILE A 48 -18.48 -8.58 2.16
N VAL A 49 -19.65 -8.43 2.79
CA VAL A 49 -20.09 -9.25 3.93
C VAL A 49 -21.34 -10.07 3.62
N THR A 50 -21.48 -11.20 4.29
CA THR A 50 -22.68 -12.02 4.35
C THR A 50 -23.78 -11.32 5.16
N LYS A 51 -25.02 -11.87 5.13
CA LYS A 51 -26.13 -11.39 5.98
C LYS A 51 -25.83 -11.42 7.49
N LYS A 52 -24.83 -12.20 7.92
CA LYS A 52 -24.38 -12.30 9.31
C LYS A 52 -23.28 -11.28 9.67
N GLY A 53 -22.90 -10.40 8.74
CA GLY A 53 -21.82 -9.43 8.94
C GLY A 53 -20.41 -10.00 8.83
N ILE A 54 -20.26 -11.26 8.40
CA ILE A 54 -18.97 -11.93 8.22
C ILE A 54 -18.45 -11.66 6.81
N LEU A 55 -17.16 -11.36 6.65
CA LEU A 55 -16.54 -11.19 5.33
C LEU A 55 -16.76 -12.41 4.43
N THR A 56 -17.12 -12.16 3.19
CA THR A 56 -17.16 -13.18 2.13
C THR A 56 -15.73 -13.48 1.68
N LYS A 57 -15.48 -14.68 1.13
CA LYS A 57 -14.17 -15.02 0.57
C LYS A 57 -13.68 -14.02 -0.48
N ARG A 58 -14.59 -13.50 -1.32
CA ARG A 58 -14.29 -12.48 -2.33
C ARG A 58 -13.93 -11.14 -1.68
N GLY A 59 -14.68 -10.73 -0.66
CA GLY A 59 -14.39 -9.54 0.13
C GLY A 59 -13.06 -9.63 0.88
N GLU A 60 -12.74 -10.78 1.47
CA GLU A 60 -11.44 -11.03 2.08
C GLU A 60 -10.30 -10.90 1.07
N ALA A 61 -10.43 -11.57 -0.08
CA ALA A 61 -9.42 -11.51 -1.14
C ALA A 61 -9.22 -10.07 -1.67
N LEU A 62 -10.29 -9.31 -1.85
CA LEU A 62 -10.19 -7.90 -2.24
C LEU A 62 -9.42 -7.10 -1.18
N LEU A 63 -9.80 -7.20 0.09
CA LEU A 63 -9.15 -6.42 1.16
C LEU A 63 -7.67 -6.80 1.31
N ASP A 64 -7.33 -8.08 1.24
CA ASP A 64 -5.95 -8.56 1.29
C ASP A 64 -5.12 -8.04 0.10
N TRP A 65 -5.73 -7.99 -1.09
CA TRP A 65 -5.10 -7.42 -2.28
C TRP A 65 -4.89 -5.91 -2.15
N ILE A 66 -5.93 -5.15 -1.77
CA ILE A 66 -5.84 -3.69 -1.55
C ILE A 66 -4.75 -3.37 -0.54
N GLN A 67 -4.73 -4.08 0.58
CA GLN A 67 -3.71 -3.88 1.58
C GLN A 67 -2.32 -4.15 1.01
N SER A 68 -2.11 -5.32 0.42
CA SER A 68 -0.78 -5.72 -0.02
C SER A 68 -0.25 -4.90 -1.19
N GLU A 69 -1.10 -4.53 -2.14
CA GLU A 69 -0.71 -3.88 -3.39
C GLU A 69 -0.77 -2.36 -3.34
N LEU A 70 -1.68 -1.78 -2.55
CA LEU A 70 -1.87 -0.32 -2.48
C LEU A 70 -1.31 0.28 -1.19
N ILE A 71 -1.50 -0.38 -0.05
CA ILE A 71 -1.13 0.20 1.27
C ILE A 71 0.30 -0.19 1.67
N ASP A 72 0.56 -1.48 1.79
CA ASP A 72 1.85 -2.03 2.22
C ASP A 72 2.99 -1.62 1.28
N ARG A 73 2.75 -1.67 -0.03
CA ARG A 73 3.71 -1.21 -1.04
C ARG A 73 3.97 0.28 -0.95
N SER A 74 2.96 1.10 -0.65
CA SER A 74 3.13 2.53 -0.44
C SER A 74 4.02 2.81 0.76
N PHE A 75 3.76 2.16 1.91
CA PHE A 75 4.59 2.31 3.11
C PHE A 75 6.03 1.83 2.91
N MET A 76 6.25 0.77 2.13
CA MET A 76 7.59 0.35 1.74
C MET A 76 8.32 1.48 0.99
N VAL A 77 7.65 2.13 0.03
CA VAL A 77 8.26 3.20 -0.76
C VAL A 77 8.58 4.40 0.13
N MET A 78 7.68 4.75 1.05
CA MET A 78 7.94 5.80 2.06
C MET A 78 9.16 5.47 2.92
N THR A 79 9.28 4.23 3.38
CA THR A 79 10.43 3.77 4.19
C THR A 79 11.74 3.87 3.39
N ARG A 80 11.73 3.49 2.12
CA ARG A 80 12.88 3.64 1.22
C ARG A 80 13.27 5.10 1.00
N LEU A 81 12.29 5.99 0.80
CA LEU A 81 12.54 7.43 0.65
C LEU A 81 13.18 8.02 1.90
N LYS A 82 12.70 7.68 3.10
CA LYS A 82 13.29 8.11 4.38
C LYS A 82 14.72 7.59 4.57
N TYR A 83 14.99 6.35 4.17
CA TYR A 83 16.33 5.79 4.20
C TYR A 83 17.28 6.53 3.22
N GLN A 84 16.82 6.80 2.01
CA GLN A 84 17.59 7.57 1.01
C GLN A 84 17.85 9.01 1.46
N ASP A 85 16.92 9.63 2.20
CA ASP A 85 17.11 10.94 2.84
C ASP A 85 18.22 10.89 3.90
N THR A 86 18.19 9.87 4.75
CA THR A 86 19.21 9.64 5.78
C THR A 86 20.61 9.47 5.17
N LEU A 87 20.69 8.78 4.02
CA LEU A 87 21.93 8.63 3.25
C LEU A 87 22.28 9.83 2.36
N LYS A 88 21.45 10.89 2.35
CA LYS A 88 21.61 12.08 1.50
C LYS A 88 21.69 11.76 -0.01
N LEU A 89 21.07 10.66 -0.43
CA LEU A 89 21.01 10.23 -1.84
C LEU A 89 20.00 11.06 -2.65
N LEU A 90 19.06 11.72 -1.97
CA LEU A 90 18.11 12.65 -2.54
C LEU A 90 18.07 13.93 -1.70
N PRO A 91 17.82 15.11 -2.30
CA PRO A 91 17.53 16.30 -1.53
C PRO A 91 16.31 16.10 -0.63
N HIS A 92 16.39 16.53 0.62
CA HIS A 92 15.31 16.41 1.61
C HIS A 92 13.97 16.99 1.09
N SER A 93 14.03 18.10 0.35
CA SER A 93 12.84 18.72 -0.27
C SER A 93 12.17 17.81 -1.30
N VAL A 94 12.94 17.02 -2.06
CA VAL A 94 12.41 16.03 -3.02
C VAL A 94 11.78 14.86 -2.27
N VAL A 95 12.44 14.38 -1.22
CA VAL A 95 11.90 13.29 -0.38
C VAL A 95 10.55 13.69 0.21
N ASN A 96 10.44 14.87 0.82
CA ASN A 96 9.19 15.32 1.44
C ASN A 96 8.04 15.44 0.44
N LYS A 97 8.29 15.98 -0.75
CA LYS A 97 7.29 16.04 -1.83
C LYS A 97 6.80 14.65 -2.23
N ARG A 98 7.71 13.68 -2.32
CA ARG A 98 7.37 12.29 -2.67
C ARG A 98 6.60 11.58 -1.56
N LEU A 99 7.00 11.78 -0.30
CA LEU A 99 6.28 11.26 0.86
C LEU A 99 4.85 11.79 0.90
N GLN A 100 4.67 13.11 0.74
CA GLN A 100 3.34 13.73 0.70
C GLN A 100 2.47 13.14 -0.42
N ARG A 101 3.04 12.90 -1.60
CA ARG A 101 2.28 12.32 -2.72
C ARG A 101 1.84 10.88 -2.45
N ILE A 102 2.67 10.08 -1.79
CA ILE A 102 2.29 8.71 -1.38
C ILE A 102 1.22 8.75 -0.28
N ASP A 103 1.35 9.67 0.67
CA ASP A 103 0.38 9.87 1.75
C ASP A 103 -1.01 10.21 1.18
N GLN A 104 -1.07 11.18 0.27
CA GLN A 104 -2.29 11.54 -0.47
C GLN A 104 -2.87 10.36 -1.27
N PHE A 105 -2.02 9.52 -1.85
CA PHE A 105 -2.45 8.32 -2.55
C PHE A 105 -3.13 7.33 -1.58
N VAL A 106 -2.49 7.01 -0.45
CA VAL A 106 -3.04 6.10 0.57
C VAL A 106 -4.37 6.62 1.11
N ASP A 107 -4.47 7.92 1.40
CA ASP A 107 -5.72 8.57 1.78
C ASP A 107 -6.82 8.39 0.73
N SER A 108 -6.47 8.51 -0.55
CA SER A 108 -7.41 8.31 -1.65
C SER A 108 -7.89 6.86 -1.76
N VAL A 109 -7.03 5.89 -1.46
CA VAL A 109 -7.40 4.46 -1.38
C VAL A 109 -8.40 4.26 -0.25
N MET A 110 -8.13 4.77 0.95
CA MET A 110 -9.06 4.64 2.09
C MET A 110 -10.43 5.25 1.78
N LYS A 111 -10.48 6.41 1.11
CA LYS A 111 -11.74 7.04 0.67
C LYS A 111 -12.50 6.18 -0.34
N SER A 112 -11.80 5.49 -1.24
CA SER A 112 -12.45 4.60 -2.23
C SER A 112 -13.15 3.39 -1.60
N LEU A 113 -12.80 3.03 -0.36
CA LEU A 113 -13.44 1.94 0.38
C LEU A 113 -14.76 2.35 1.07
N ALA A 114 -15.03 3.65 1.20
CA ALA A 114 -16.23 4.17 1.88
C ALA A 114 -17.57 3.59 1.39
N PRO A 115 -17.78 3.32 0.08
CA PRO A 115 -19.01 2.73 -0.43
C PRO A 115 -19.34 1.35 0.17
N LEU A 116 -18.33 0.61 0.67
CA LEU A 116 -18.54 -0.69 1.29
C LEU A 116 -19.27 -0.61 2.64
N LYS A 117 -19.22 0.55 3.31
CA LYS A 117 -19.87 0.79 4.62
C LYS A 117 -19.49 -0.23 5.71
N GLN A 118 -18.25 -0.74 5.67
CA GLN A 118 -17.71 -1.72 6.62
C GLN A 118 -16.41 -1.22 7.27
N GLU A 119 -16.32 0.08 7.59
CA GLU A 119 -15.09 0.75 8.05
C GLU A 119 -14.37 -0.01 9.17
N LYS A 120 -15.11 -0.41 10.22
CA LYS A 120 -14.54 -1.16 11.35
C LYS A 120 -13.87 -2.47 10.91
N LEU A 121 -14.56 -3.29 10.12
CA LEU A 121 -14.02 -4.58 9.65
C LEU A 121 -12.82 -4.40 8.72
N ILE A 122 -12.84 -3.36 7.87
CA ILE A 122 -11.74 -3.03 6.96
C ILE A 122 -10.49 -2.62 7.77
N LEU A 123 -10.65 -1.73 8.74
CA LEU A 123 -9.54 -1.29 9.60
C LEU A 123 -8.97 -2.44 10.43
N GLU A 124 -9.81 -3.29 11.03
CA GLU A 124 -9.37 -4.48 11.76
C GLU A 124 -8.58 -5.44 10.85
N ARG A 125 -9.06 -5.69 9.62
CA ARG A 125 -8.35 -6.51 8.63
C ARG A 125 -6.96 -5.92 8.31
N PHE A 126 -6.89 -4.61 8.08
CA PHE A 126 -5.65 -3.93 7.72
C PHE A 126 -4.63 -3.90 8.85
N GLN A 127 -5.06 -3.67 10.09
CA GLN A 127 -4.21 -3.70 11.28
C GLN A 127 -3.62 -5.10 11.52
N ASN A 128 -4.44 -6.15 11.41
CA ASN A 128 -3.99 -7.54 11.61
C ASN A 128 -2.90 -7.98 10.62
N HIS A 129 -2.84 -7.35 9.45
CA HIS A 129 -1.87 -7.67 8.40
C HIS A 129 -0.63 -6.77 8.41
N THR A 130 -0.67 -5.60 9.07
CA THR A 130 0.51 -4.71 9.18
C THR A 130 1.66 -5.39 9.93
N HIS A 131 1.36 -6.35 10.80
CA HIS A 131 2.34 -7.19 11.50
C HIS A 131 3.18 -8.11 10.59
N LYS A 132 2.86 -8.22 9.30
CA LYS A 132 3.60 -9.04 8.33
C LYS A 132 4.76 -8.30 7.65
N LEU A 133 4.91 -6.99 7.91
CA LEU A 133 5.96 -6.16 7.36
C LEU A 133 7.00 -5.82 8.44
N GLU A 134 8.21 -6.37 8.30
CA GLU A 134 9.34 -5.96 9.14
C GLU A 134 10.13 -4.82 8.46
N PRO A 135 10.56 -3.80 9.23
CA PRO A 135 11.57 -2.86 8.76
C PRO A 135 12.89 -3.59 8.47
N PHE A 136 13.80 -2.96 7.73
CA PHE A 136 15.09 -3.56 7.41
C PHE A 136 15.82 -4.02 8.68
N LYS A 137 16.22 -5.29 8.76
CA LYS A 137 17.23 -5.72 9.73
C LYS A 137 18.58 -5.11 9.32
N ILE A 138 19.24 -4.44 10.26
CA ILE A 138 20.61 -3.88 10.14
C ILE A 138 21.62 -4.99 10.33
#